data_AF-A0A4Y7U5S4-F1
#
_entry.id   AF-A0A4Y7U5S4-F1
#
_cell.length_a   1.000
_cell.length_b   1.000
_cell.length_c   1.000
_cell.angle_alpha   90.00
_cell.angle_beta   90.00
_cell.angle_gamma   90.00
#
_symmetry.space_group_name_H-M   'P 1'
#
loop_
_entity.id
_entity.type
_entity.pdbx_description
1 polymer ?
#
loop_
_entity_poly.entity_id
_entity_poly.type
_entity_poly.pdbx_seq_one_letter_code
_entity_poly.pdbx_strand_id
1 'polypeptide(L)'
;RPELDVNQIQTRSVNQGRVTNYGIDGEVRYSYSNRFTAGVNMTYQNLRNMTMYEPNQNYVSAYYKDRIPNIPFLFGNADASVFFNDFLKKGNNLTVGYNFLYVHTYYLSWPSRGIKDGKLDIPQQFNHDFNVV
;
A
#
# COMPACT_ATOMS: atom_id res chain seq x y z
N ARG A 1 -3.02 15.25 -11.67
CA ARG A 1 -1.55 15.21 -11.97
C ARG A 1 -1.09 16.57 -12.50
N PRO A 2 0.19 16.94 -12.40
CA PRO A 2 0.71 18.16 -12.99
C PRO A 2 0.89 18.00 -14.51
N GLU A 3 0.28 18.87 -15.30
CA GLU A 3 0.45 18.98 -16.75
C GLU A 3 0.99 20.36 -17.11
N LEU A 4 1.75 20.46 -18.19
CA LEU A 4 2.22 21.75 -18.68
C LEU A 4 1.03 22.53 -19.26
N ASP A 5 0.93 23.80 -18.89
CA ASP A 5 -0.02 24.75 -19.47
C ASP A 5 0.24 24.92 -20.97
N VAL A 6 -0.71 25.50 -21.71
CA VAL A 6 -0.65 25.62 -23.19
C VAL A 6 0.64 26.29 -23.67
N ASN A 7 1.19 27.21 -22.86
CA ASN A 7 2.43 27.93 -23.16
C ASN A 7 3.70 27.23 -22.61
N GLN A 8 3.57 26.07 -21.97
CA GLN A 8 4.63 25.25 -21.37
C GLN A 8 5.50 25.92 -20.28
N ILE A 9 5.10 27.10 -19.80
CA ILE A 9 5.81 27.90 -18.78
C ILE A 9 5.32 27.63 -17.35
N GLN A 10 4.19 26.94 -17.18
CA GLN A 10 3.64 26.60 -15.86
C GLN A 10 3.12 25.19 -15.83
N THR A 11 3.26 24.55 -14.67
CA THR A 11 2.68 23.24 -14.40
C THR A 11 1.34 23.44 -13.69
N ARG A 12 0.24 22.98 -14.28
CA ARG A 12 -1.11 23.03 -13.72
C ARG A 12 -1.55 21.66 -13.25
N SER A 13 -2.17 21.60 -12.07
CA SER A 13 -2.82 20.37 -11.60
C SER A 13 -4.11 20.14 -12.38
N VAL A 14 -4.17 19.08 -13.17
CA VAL A 14 -5.41 18.64 -13.83
C VAL A 14 -6.06 17.50 -13.05
N ASN A 15 -7.39 17.50 -13.06
CA ASN A 15 -8.19 16.44 -12.47
C ASN A 15 -8.28 15.24 -13.44
N GLN A 16 -8.15 14.03 -12.93
CA GLN A 16 -8.35 12.83 -13.76
C GLN A 16 -9.85 12.57 -13.87
N GLY A 17 -10.36 12.54 -15.10
CA GLY A 17 -11.80 12.45 -15.36
C GLY A 17 -12.44 11.15 -14.87
N ARG A 18 -11.68 10.03 -14.83
CA ARG A 18 -12.20 8.76 -14.33
C ARG A 18 -11.11 7.87 -13.74
N VAL A 19 -11.33 7.44 -12.49
CA VAL A 19 -10.49 6.46 -11.79
C VAL A 19 -11.39 5.31 -11.35
N THR A 20 -10.91 4.08 -11.51
CA THR A 20 -11.59 2.88 -10.97
C THR A 20 -10.69 2.22 -9.93
N ASN A 21 -11.27 1.78 -8.83
CA ASN A 21 -10.61 0.96 -7.84
C ASN A 21 -11.37 -0.35 -7.66
N TYR A 22 -10.66 -1.47 -7.77
CA TYR A 22 -11.17 -2.78 -7.38
C TYR A 22 -10.20 -3.37 -6.37
N GLY A 23 -10.70 -3.81 -5.23
CA GLY A 23 -9.84 -4.37 -4.20
C GLY A 23 -10.53 -5.44 -3.38
N ILE A 24 -9.71 -6.20 -2.67
CA ILE A 24 -10.12 -7.17 -1.66
C ILE A 24 -9.34 -6.80 -0.41
N ASP A 25 -10.04 -6.76 0.71
CA ASP A 25 -9.47 -6.55 2.03
C ASP A 25 -9.87 -7.73 2.91
N GLY A 26 -8.93 -8.21 3.72
CA GLY A 26 -9.16 -9.34 4.61
C GLY A 26 -8.36 -9.21 5.89
N GLU A 27 -9.00 -9.56 6.99
CA GLU A 27 -8.40 -9.60 8.32
C GLU A 27 -8.76 -10.93 9.01
N VAL A 28 -7.77 -11.53 9.65
CA VAL A 28 -7.93 -12.72 10.48
C VAL A 28 -7.28 -12.45 11.83
N ARG A 29 -8.02 -12.69 12.91
CA ARG A 29 -7.50 -12.62 14.27
C ARG A 29 -7.78 -13.91 15.02
N TYR A 30 -6.78 -14.33 15.79
CA TYR A 30 -6.85 -15.48 16.66
C TYR A 30 -6.43 -15.09 18.07
N SER A 31 -7.17 -15.55 19.06
CA SER A 31 -6.88 -15.34 20.48
C SER A 31 -7.06 -16.66 21.22
N TYR A 32 -6.06 -17.01 22.04
CA TYR A 32 -6.07 -18.20 22.87
C TYR A 32 -5.86 -17.86 24.34
N SER A 33 -6.94 -18.05 25.11
CA SER A 33 -6.98 -18.14 26.59
C SER A 33 -6.05 -17.16 27.33
N ASN A 34 -6.06 -15.88 26.94
CA ASN A 34 -5.25 -14.82 27.56
C ASN A 34 -3.74 -15.14 27.64
N ARG A 35 -3.24 -16.03 26.77
CA ARG A 35 -1.83 -16.44 26.68
C ARG A 35 -1.22 -16.04 25.36
N PHE A 36 -2.03 -15.95 24.32
CA PHE A 36 -1.55 -15.66 22.98
C PHE A 36 -2.63 -14.96 22.15
N THR A 37 -2.21 -13.97 21.36
CA THR A 37 -3.01 -13.38 20.30
C THR A 37 -2.16 -13.25 19.05
N ALA A 38 -2.76 -13.45 17.88
CA ALA A 38 -2.15 -13.11 16.62
C ALA A 38 -3.19 -12.56 15.65
N GLY A 39 -2.77 -11.61 14.83
CA GLY A 39 -3.56 -10.97 13.80
C GLY A 39 -2.80 -10.93 12.50
N VAL A 40 -3.51 -11.03 11.38
CA VAL A 40 -2.99 -10.72 10.05
C VAL A 40 -4.07 -9.94 9.31
N ASN A 41 -3.69 -8.85 8.66
CA ASN A 41 -4.50 -8.20 7.66
C ASN A 41 -3.74 -8.06 6.35
N MET A 42 -4.50 -8.00 5.27
CA MET A 42 -3.96 -7.88 3.92
C MET A 42 -4.96 -7.18 3.03
N THR A 43 -4.48 -6.16 2.34
CA THR A 43 -5.25 -5.35 1.41
C THR A 43 -4.62 -5.47 0.03
N TYR A 44 -5.44 -5.83 -0.96
CA TYR A 44 -5.11 -5.73 -2.37
C TYR A 44 -6.02 -4.69 -3.03
N GLN A 45 -5.42 -3.72 -3.73
CA GLN A 45 -6.16 -2.69 -4.46
C GLN A 45 -5.63 -2.50 -5.88
N ASN A 46 -6.53 -2.37 -6.84
CA ASN A 46 -6.23 -2.20 -8.26
C ASN A 46 -6.81 -0.88 -8.74
N LEU A 47 -6.14 0.20 -8.33
CA LEU A 47 -6.40 1.56 -8.77
C LEU A 47 -5.89 1.75 -10.19
N ARG A 48 -6.81 2.03 -11.13
CA ARG A 48 -6.47 2.28 -12.54
C ARG A 48 -7.10 3.58 -13.04
N ASN A 49 -6.34 4.28 -13.88
CA ASN A 49 -6.84 5.43 -14.61
C ASN A 49 -7.68 4.95 -15.80
N MET A 50 -8.93 5.38 -15.87
CA MET A 50 -9.87 5.08 -16.95
C MET A 50 -10.19 6.32 -17.80
N THR A 51 -9.40 7.38 -17.68
CA THR A 51 -9.53 8.58 -18.48
C THR A 51 -9.03 8.28 -19.90
N MET A 52 -9.96 8.02 -20.83
CA MET A 52 -9.64 7.66 -22.21
C MET A 52 -9.27 8.87 -23.08
N TYR A 53 -9.92 10.02 -22.83
CA TYR A 53 -9.69 11.28 -23.52
C TYR A 53 -9.40 12.37 -22.48
N GLU A 54 -8.30 13.09 -22.66
CA GLU A 54 -7.96 14.26 -21.84
C GLU A 54 -8.72 15.49 -22.36
N PRO A 55 -9.05 16.47 -21.49
CA PRO A 55 -9.73 17.69 -21.94
C PRO A 55 -8.88 18.36 -23.03
N ASN A 56 -9.49 18.65 -24.19
CA ASN A 56 -8.86 19.25 -25.37
C ASN A 56 -7.94 18.33 -26.21
N GLN A 57 -8.00 17.00 -26.03
CA GLN A 57 -7.24 16.05 -26.86
C GLN A 57 -8.14 15.03 -27.56
N ASN A 58 -7.96 14.91 -28.89
CA ASN A 58 -8.68 13.95 -29.75
C ASN A 58 -7.96 12.58 -29.87
N TYR A 59 -6.88 12.36 -29.11
CA TYR A 59 -6.14 11.11 -29.11
C TYR A 59 -6.32 10.36 -27.79
N VAL A 60 -6.23 9.03 -27.85
CA VAL A 60 -6.36 8.16 -26.66
C VAL A 60 -5.18 8.44 -25.73
N SER A 61 -5.48 8.74 -24.47
CA SER A 61 -4.45 9.01 -23.44
C SER A 61 -3.48 7.84 -23.33
N ALA A 62 -2.17 8.13 -23.34
CA ALA A 62 -1.12 7.12 -23.16
C ALA A 62 -1.18 6.40 -21.80
N TYR A 63 -1.97 6.91 -20.84
CA TYR A 63 -2.10 6.40 -19.47
C TYR A 63 -3.44 5.71 -19.23
N TYR A 64 -4.20 5.47 -20.30
CA TYR A 64 -5.46 4.76 -20.21
C TYR A 64 -5.22 3.30 -19.78
N LYS A 65 -5.89 2.88 -18.70
CA LYS A 65 -5.77 1.60 -17.99
C LYS A 65 -4.50 1.41 -17.16
N ASP A 66 -3.66 2.43 -17.03
CA ASP A 66 -2.48 2.36 -16.18
C ASP A 66 -2.83 2.36 -14.69
N ARG A 67 -2.02 1.66 -13.90
CA ARG A 67 -2.09 1.76 -12.44
C ARG A 67 -1.64 3.15 -12.01
N ILE A 68 -2.33 3.72 -11.03
CA ILE A 68 -1.97 5.03 -10.48
C ILE A 68 -0.62 4.89 -9.77
N PRO A 69 0.37 5.75 -10.08
CA PRO A 69 1.68 5.70 -9.46
C PRO A 69 1.64 6.18 -8.01
N ASN A 70 2.70 5.83 -7.28
CA ASN A 70 2.95 6.14 -5.88
C ASN A 70 1.90 5.60 -4.90
N ILE A 71 1.22 4.52 -5.27
CA ILE A 71 0.23 3.87 -4.42
C ILE A 71 0.52 2.36 -4.35
N PRO A 72 0.79 1.81 -3.16
CA PRO A 72 0.91 0.36 -2.98
C PRO A 72 -0.40 -0.33 -3.36
N PHE A 73 -0.29 -1.39 -4.15
CA PHE A 73 -1.44 -2.20 -4.54
C PHE A 73 -1.59 -3.49 -3.73
N LEU A 74 -0.56 -3.85 -2.96
CA LEU A 74 -0.59 -4.99 -2.05
C LEU A 74 0.23 -4.66 -0.80
N PHE A 75 -0.43 -4.66 0.34
CA PHE A 75 0.20 -4.40 1.63
C PHE A 75 -0.59 -5.13 2.72
N GLY A 76 0.05 -5.35 3.86
CA GLY A 76 -0.58 -6.00 4.99
C GLY A 76 0.32 -5.97 6.21
N ASN A 77 -0.27 -6.18 7.37
CA ASN A 77 0.46 -6.34 8.62
C ASN A 77 0.11 -7.65 9.31
N ALA A 78 1.07 -8.17 10.06
CA ALA A 78 0.89 -9.29 10.98
C ALA A 78 1.35 -8.88 12.37
N ASP A 79 0.60 -9.28 13.38
CA ASP A 79 0.92 -9.03 14.78
C ASP A 79 0.80 -10.34 15.56
N ALA A 80 1.66 -10.50 16.56
CA ALA A 80 1.60 -11.60 17.51
C ALA A 80 2.01 -11.10 18.90
N SER A 81 1.29 -11.53 19.93
CA SER A 81 1.59 -11.20 21.31
C SER A 81 1.42 -12.44 22.20
N VAL A 82 2.40 -12.67 23.06
CA VAL A 82 2.41 -13.74 24.05
C VAL A 82 2.35 -13.14 25.45
N PHE A 83 1.47 -13.67 26.29
CA PHE A 83 1.24 -13.23 27.65
C PHE A 83 1.69 -14.30 28.65
N PHE A 84 2.67 -13.94 29.47
CA PHE A 84 3.20 -14.77 30.55
C PHE A 84 2.66 -14.26 31.89
N ASN A 85 1.62 -14.93 32.39
CA ASN A 85 1.10 -14.68 33.74
C ASN A 85 2.02 -15.30 34.79
N ASP A 86 2.21 -14.60 35.91
CA ASP A 86 3.06 -14.98 37.05
C ASP A 86 4.55 -15.16 36.68
N PHE A 87 5.09 -14.28 35.84
CA PHE A 87 6.49 -14.32 35.42
C PHE A 87 7.43 -13.96 36.57
N LEU A 88 8.25 -14.94 37.02
CA LEU A 88 9.18 -14.88 38.16
C LEU A 88 8.54 -14.72 39.55
N LYS A 89 7.44 -13.99 39.68
CA LYS A 89 6.69 -13.80 40.93
C LYS A 89 5.20 -13.72 40.65
N LYS A 90 4.40 -14.25 41.57
CA LYS A 90 2.94 -14.19 41.50
C LYS A 90 2.47 -12.73 41.42
N GLY A 91 1.64 -12.41 40.43
CA GLY A 91 1.14 -11.06 40.13
C GLY A 91 1.95 -10.28 39.09
N ASN A 92 3.11 -10.78 38.64
CA ASN A 92 3.86 -10.19 37.54
C ASN A 92 3.35 -10.74 36.20
N ASN A 93 3.05 -9.86 35.25
CA ASN A 93 2.74 -10.25 33.89
C ASN A 93 3.81 -9.70 32.96
N LEU A 94 4.30 -10.55 32.06
CA LEU A 94 5.20 -10.15 30.99
C LEU A 94 4.48 -10.37 29.66
N THR A 95 4.46 -9.35 28.82
CA THR A 95 3.93 -9.42 27.46
C THR A 95 5.06 -9.25 26.47
N VAL A 96 5.15 -10.16 25.51
CA VAL A 96 6.09 -10.08 24.41
C VAL A 96 5.30 -9.94 23.13
N GLY A 97 5.50 -8.85 22.40
CA GLY A 97 4.83 -8.56 21.14
C GLY A 97 5.80 -8.48 19.98
N TYR A 98 5.30 -8.83 18.80
CA TYR A 98 5.99 -8.74 17.53
C TYR A 98 5.04 -8.25 16.46
N ASN A 99 5.47 -7.22 15.73
CA ASN A 99 4.72 -6.65 14.62
C ASN A 99 5.53 -6.77 13.33
N PHE A 100 4.84 -7.05 12.23
CA PHE A 100 5.40 -7.17 10.90
C PHE A 100 4.54 -6.40 9.91
N LEU A 101 5.17 -5.58 9.08
CA LEU A 101 4.53 -4.85 8.00
C LEU A 101 5.18 -5.24 6.67
N TYR A 102 4.34 -5.59 5.71
CA TYR A 102 4.72 -5.91 4.34
C TYR A 102 4.11 -4.90 3.38
N VAL A 103 4.95 -4.35 2.50
CA VAL A 103 4.54 -3.52 1.37
C VAL A 103 5.17 -4.08 0.11
N HIS A 104 4.35 -4.53 -0.84
CA HIS A 104 4.83 -5.03 -2.12
C HIS A 104 5.36 -3.90 -3.02
N THR A 105 6.22 -4.24 -3.97
CA THR A 105 6.75 -3.31 -4.97
C THR A 105 5.64 -2.57 -5.71
N TYR A 106 5.75 -1.25 -5.86
CA TYR A 106 4.77 -0.43 -6.56
C TYR A 106 5.42 0.65 -7.42
N TYR A 107 4.70 1.13 -8.44
CA TYR A 107 5.24 2.06 -9.43
C TYR A 107 5.42 3.46 -8.84
N LEU A 108 6.60 4.07 -8.95
CA LEU A 108 6.86 5.49 -8.63
C LEU A 108 6.29 6.43 -9.70
N SER A 109 6.28 6.00 -10.96
CA SER A 109 5.79 6.76 -12.12
C SER A 109 4.80 5.93 -12.96
N TRP A 110 4.05 6.60 -13.83
CA TRP A 110 3.08 5.96 -14.71
C TRP A 110 3.72 4.83 -15.53
N PRO A 111 3.20 3.59 -15.49
CA PRO A 111 3.81 2.45 -16.17
C PRO A 111 4.00 2.62 -17.69
N SER A 112 3.17 3.42 -18.36
CA SER A 112 3.30 3.72 -19.78
C SER A 112 4.32 4.82 -20.11
N ARG A 113 4.81 5.56 -19.10
CA ARG A 113 5.94 6.49 -19.21
C ARG A 113 7.22 5.80 -18.72
N GLY A 114 7.96 5.18 -19.63
CA GLY A 114 9.28 4.60 -19.33
C GLY A 114 9.73 3.53 -20.32
N ILE A 115 11.03 3.30 -20.39
CA ILE A 115 11.65 2.19 -21.14
C ILE A 115 11.31 0.89 -20.41
N LYS A 116 10.99 -0.20 -21.13
CA LYS A 116 10.64 -1.52 -20.54
C LYS A 116 11.60 -2.00 -19.44
N ASP A 117 12.88 -1.62 -19.54
CA ASP A 117 13.98 -2.04 -18.65
C ASP A 117 14.30 -1.05 -17.50
N GLY A 118 13.56 0.05 -17.37
CA GLY A 118 13.86 1.13 -16.41
C GLY A 118 12.63 1.69 -15.72
N LYS A 119 11.66 0.84 -15.38
CA LYS A 119 10.49 1.29 -14.59
C LYS A 119 10.97 1.73 -13.22
N LEU A 120 10.64 2.99 -12.88
CA LEU A 120 10.88 3.51 -11.54
C LEU A 120 9.88 2.83 -10.60
N ASP A 121 10.33 1.76 -9.95
CA ASP A 121 9.57 1.01 -8.98
C ASP A 121 10.13 1.30 -7.58
N ILE A 122 9.24 1.47 -6.61
CA ILE A 122 9.61 1.48 -5.20
C ILE A 122 9.72 0.02 -4.76
N PRO A 123 10.89 -0.43 -4.27
CA PRO A 123 11.11 -1.83 -3.93
C PRO A 123 10.23 -2.26 -2.76
N GLN A 124 9.95 -3.56 -2.69
CA GLN A 124 9.24 -4.16 -1.56
C GLN A 124 9.91 -3.84 -0.22
N GLN A 125 9.10 -3.63 0.82
CA GLN A 125 9.54 -3.25 2.14
C GLN A 125 9.03 -4.24 3.18
N PHE A 126 9.91 -4.57 4.13
CA PHE A 126 9.64 -5.43 5.27
C PHE A 126 10.05 -4.66 6.53
N ASN A 127 9.10 -4.38 7.41
CA ASN A 127 9.38 -3.72 8.68
C ASN A 127 8.96 -4.65 9.82
N HIS A 128 9.80 -4.73 10.84
CA HIS A 128 9.62 -5.60 11.99
C HIS A 128 9.83 -4.79 13.25
N ASP A 129 8.93 -4.93 14.20
CA ASP A 129 9.00 -4.29 15.52
C ASP A 129 8.80 -5.35 16.60
N PHE A 130 9.52 -5.19 17.71
CA PHE A 130 9.51 -6.12 18.83
C PHE A 130 9.39 -5.33 20.13
N ASN A 131 8.43 -5.72 20.96
CA ASN A 131 8.15 -5.04 22.22
C ASN A 131 8.05 -6.04 23.38
N VAL A 132 8.50 -5.59 24.55
CA VAL A 132 8.43 -6.37 25.80
C VAL A 132 7.97 -5.43 26.89
N VAL A 133 6.89 -5.79 27.58
CA VAL A 133 6.22 -4.97 28.61
C VAL A 133 5.92 -5.80 29.84
#